data_AF-A0A1X7BS81-F1
#
_entry.id   AF-A0A1X7BS81-F1
#
_cell.length_a   1.000
_cell.length_b   1.000
_cell.length_c   1.000
_cell.angle_alpha   90.00
_cell.angle_beta   90.00
_cell.angle_gamma   90.00
#
_symmetry.space_group_name_H-M   'P 1'
#
loop_
_entity.id
_entity.type
_entity.pdbx_description
1 polymer ?
#
loop_
_entity_poly.entity_id
_entity_poly.type
_entity_poly.pdbx_seq_one_letter_code
_entity_poly.pdbx_strand_id
1 'polypeptide(L)'
;MIITIAFDVNNYVEVMEGWPLKHGNMTFFLEREGNVLKKVCLSFSGVGIEHAPNFIQATEQGKSADLKISSGGYAALARKRIMNWQTVVSGIQIIDLDYDSFDMRFHAENIEEESRIHFKSFKSSYDKALNSACDFEQIGRAFCVSSIPDDRIESTSHYREGRLAFEAGRYVDAYNNMFLFLETRYCDGKTKTAQQVELLSKDQAVCLSIEEAAADLTTSNQTDASERFNLFDPSASIEDKVKALVLLRGKLRHHSLKSPHRWDPNQQDEHKAEARFLIAVVHDIVIKESLEDIYAPATLDNFREQSVRSGNEIKIRLTTHRAKNERALELNMSYPTTVVSSLLCVNTVRHAIRACEEGGQLADTVKFEAVHSERDLELFSIDFDVWAYTTTREIEMKKPIKFIRCSFERLRADLIARHEFSIPSQGHKLSILDVWKLLLHSYDHIELRDPTTRIMSLRLFINDGTKAIVSYRLGALARS
;
A
#
# COMPACT_ATOMS: atom_id res chain seq x y z
N MET A 1 -19.28 21.37 19.40
CA MET A 1 -18.51 20.27 20.03
C MET A 1 -17.95 19.35 18.94
N ILE A 2 -16.78 18.76 19.21
CA ILE A 2 -16.20 17.70 18.37
C ILE A 2 -16.39 16.33 19.03
N ILE A 3 -16.93 15.38 18.26
CA ILE A 3 -16.98 13.96 18.63
C ILE A 3 -15.94 13.21 17.82
N THR A 4 -15.03 12.49 18.46
CA THR A 4 -14.05 11.62 17.81
C THR A 4 -14.37 10.17 18.10
N ILE A 5 -14.43 9.36 17.06
CA ILE A 5 -14.50 7.90 17.14
C ILE A 5 -13.17 7.34 16.67
N ALA A 6 -12.52 6.53 17.50
CA ALA A 6 -11.22 5.94 17.21
C ALA A 6 -11.30 4.40 17.28
N PHE A 7 -10.86 3.75 16.20
CA PHE A 7 -10.79 2.30 16.07
C PHE A 7 -9.34 1.86 16.28
N ASP A 8 -9.12 0.91 17.18
CA ASP A 8 -7.78 0.41 17.48
C ASP A 8 -7.27 -0.49 16.35
N VAL A 9 -5.97 -0.39 16.07
CA VAL A 9 -5.29 -1.26 15.10
C VAL A 9 -4.66 -2.43 15.84
N ASN A 10 -5.05 -3.65 15.46
CA ASN A 10 -4.65 -4.90 16.13
C ASN A 10 -3.37 -5.51 15.55
N ASN A 11 -3.00 -5.14 14.33
CA ASN A 11 -1.79 -5.59 13.67
C ASN A 11 -0.73 -4.48 13.58
N TYR A 12 0.53 -4.86 13.46
CA TYR A 12 1.64 -3.94 13.30
C TYR A 12 1.68 -3.39 11.88
N VAL A 13 1.52 -2.08 11.75
CA VAL A 13 1.60 -1.33 10.48
C VAL A 13 2.41 -0.06 10.72
N GLU A 14 3.52 0.12 10.00
CA GLU A 14 4.26 1.39 10.02
C GLU A 14 3.70 2.37 8.99
N VAL A 15 3.45 3.61 9.42
CA VAL A 15 3.09 4.74 8.57
C VAL A 15 3.92 5.95 9.02
N MET A 16 4.76 6.48 8.12
CA MET A 16 5.73 7.54 8.46
C MET A 16 5.09 8.90 8.76
N GLU A 17 3.90 9.16 8.22
CA GLU A 17 3.12 10.37 8.48
C GLU A 17 1.62 10.06 8.61
N GLY A 18 0.80 11.07 8.88
CA GLY A 18 -0.60 10.85 9.24
C GLY A 18 -1.40 12.14 9.37
N TRP A 19 -1.18 13.10 8.49
CA TRP A 19 -1.83 14.41 8.61
C TRP A 19 -3.34 14.33 8.34
N PRO A 20 -4.16 15.18 8.99
CA PRO A 20 -5.60 15.05 8.96
C PRO A 20 -6.20 15.43 7.59
N LEU A 21 -7.19 14.66 7.16
CA LEU A 21 -7.94 14.85 5.91
C LEU A 21 -9.39 15.23 6.22
N LYS A 22 -9.89 16.29 5.61
CA LYS A 22 -11.23 16.85 5.86
C LYS A 22 -12.19 16.56 4.71
N HIS A 23 -13.39 16.09 5.06
CA HIS A 23 -14.50 15.93 4.14
C HIS A 23 -15.79 16.46 4.78
N GLY A 24 -16.22 17.66 4.39
CA GLY A 24 -17.34 18.35 5.04
C GLY A 24 -17.05 18.61 6.52
N ASN A 25 -17.95 18.15 7.40
CA ASN A 25 -17.76 18.25 8.86
C ASN A 25 -16.91 17.10 9.45
N MET A 26 -16.46 16.16 8.62
CA MET A 26 -15.67 15.00 9.05
C MET A 26 -14.17 15.29 8.88
N THR A 27 -13.37 14.83 9.83
CA THR A 27 -11.90 14.84 9.76
C THR A 27 -11.36 13.44 10.05
N PHE A 28 -10.72 12.83 9.07
CA PHE A 28 -10.01 11.57 9.18
C PHE A 28 -8.57 11.82 9.62
N PHE A 29 -8.04 11.03 10.54
CA PHE A 29 -6.64 11.10 10.93
C PHE A 29 -6.17 9.80 11.57
N LEU A 30 -4.85 9.66 11.69
CA LEU A 30 -4.19 8.47 12.22
C LEU A 30 -3.51 8.80 13.55
N GLU A 31 -3.71 7.96 14.57
CA GLU A 31 -2.94 8.03 15.81
C GLU A 31 -1.80 7.03 15.75
N ARG A 32 -0.58 7.52 15.99
CA ARG A 32 0.66 6.75 15.86
C ARG A 32 1.50 6.85 17.11
N GLU A 33 2.27 5.80 17.38
CA GLU A 33 3.35 5.78 18.36
C GLU A 33 4.66 5.59 17.59
N GLY A 34 5.45 6.66 17.47
CA GLY A 34 6.52 6.71 16.47
C GLY A 34 5.94 6.54 15.06
N ASN A 35 6.47 5.57 14.31
CA ASN A 35 5.94 5.21 12.99
C ASN A 35 4.84 4.15 13.05
N VAL A 36 4.51 3.58 14.22
CA VAL A 36 3.53 2.49 14.30
C VAL A 36 2.13 3.04 14.40
N LEU A 37 1.25 2.65 13.47
CA LEU A 37 -0.17 3.00 13.50
C LEU A 37 -0.86 2.29 14.68
N LYS A 38 -1.57 3.06 15.50
CA LYS A 38 -2.27 2.56 16.70
C LYS A 38 -3.77 2.72 16.63
N LYS A 39 -4.27 3.81 16.02
CA LYS A 39 -5.71 4.01 15.78
C LYS A 39 -5.98 4.68 14.45
N VAL A 40 -7.14 4.35 13.89
CA VAL A 40 -7.75 5.09 12.78
C VAL A 40 -8.93 5.88 13.33
N CYS A 41 -8.94 7.19 13.11
CA CYS A 41 -9.86 8.09 13.79
C CYS A 41 -10.71 8.89 12.81
N LEU A 42 -11.95 9.15 13.22
CA LEU A 42 -12.87 10.06 12.55
C LEU A 42 -13.48 11.03 13.55
N SER A 43 -13.25 12.32 13.35
CA SER A 43 -13.88 13.40 14.10
C SER A 43 -15.03 14.02 13.33
N PHE A 44 -16.11 14.34 14.03
CA PHE A 44 -17.25 15.13 13.55
C PHE A 44 -17.23 16.48 14.24
N SER A 45 -17.17 17.55 13.45
CA SER A 45 -17.23 18.93 13.92
C SER A 45 -18.66 19.49 13.85
N GLY A 46 -18.94 20.52 14.65
CA GLY A 46 -20.25 21.17 14.66
C GLY A 46 -21.37 20.30 15.25
N VAL A 47 -21.04 19.36 16.14
CA VAL A 47 -22.03 18.50 16.81
C VAL A 47 -22.69 19.27 17.94
N GLY A 48 -24.03 19.17 18.02
CA GLY A 48 -24.84 19.78 19.07
C GLY A 48 -24.53 19.22 20.47
N ILE A 49 -24.60 20.08 21.48
CA ILE A 49 -24.26 19.74 22.88
C ILE A 49 -25.22 18.72 23.49
N GLU A 50 -26.41 18.56 22.94
CA GLU A 50 -27.41 17.55 23.32
C GLU A 50 -26.90 16.11 23.18
N HIS A 51 -25.84 15.90 22.38
CA HIS A 51 -25.18 14.61 22.21
C HIS A 51 -24.04 14.36 23.20
N ALA A 52 -23.68 15.35 24.02
CA ALA A 52 -22.68 15.16 25.07
C ALA A 52 -23.20 14.22 26.17
N PRO A 53 -22.31 13.44 26.84
CA PRO A 53 -22.70 12.65 28.00
C PRO A 53 -23.29 13.55 29.08
N ASN A 54 -24.50 13.22 29.54
CA ASN A 54 -25.17 14.00 30.57
C ASN A 54 -25.38 13.16 31.81
N PHE A 55 -24.90 13.67 32.95
CA PHE A 55 -25.18 13.13 34.27
C PHE A 55 -26.55 13.63 34.72
N ILE A 56 -27.47 12.70 34.95
CA ILE A 56 -28.76 12.99 35.58
C ILE A 56 -28.56 12.78 37.08
N GLN A 57 -28.45 13.89 37.82
CA GLN A 57 -28.35 13.82 39.28
C GLN A 57 -29.61 13.20 39.87
N ALA A 58 -29.43 12.32 40.85
CA ALA A 58 -30.54 11.75 41.59
C ALA A 58 -31.24 12.84 42.41
N THR A 59 -32.46 13.18 42.03
CA THR A 59 -33.29 14.20 42.70
C THR A 59 -33.99 13.70 43.96
N GLU A 60 -33.85 12.41 44.31
CA GLU A 60 -34.48 11.79 45.49
C GLU A 60 -33.47 10.94 46.28
N GLN A 61 -33.58 10.96 47.61
CA GLN A 61 -32.78 10.12 48.50
C GLN A 61 -33.02 8.63 48.16
N GLY A 62 -31.99 7.97 47.62
CA GLY A 62 -32.00 6.54 47.31
C GLY A 62 -31.95 6.15 45.83
N LYS A 63 -31.97 7.11 44.88
CA LYS A 63 -31.73 6.82 43.46
C LYS A 63 -30.24 6.94 43.12
N SER A 64 -29.72 6.00 42.33
CA SER A 64 -28.38 6.08 41.74
C SER A 64 -28.35 7.13 40.63
N ALA A 65 -27.26 7.89 40.53
CA ALA A 65 -27.04 8.78 39.38
C ALA A 65 -27.05 7.96 38.09
N ASP A 66 -27.71 8.48 37.05
CA ASP A 66 -27.77 7.83 35.74
C ASP A 66 -26.90 8.61 34.75
N LEU A 67 -26.08 7.89 33.98
CA LEU A 67 -25.22 8.46 32.97
C LEU A 67 -25.81 8.14 31.60
N LYS A 68 -26.41 9.14 30.96
CA LYS A 68 -26.91 8.98 29.60
C LYS A 68 -25.78 9.26 28.61
N ILE A 69 -25.29 8.20 27.98
CA ILE A 69 -24.36 8.27 26.84
C ILE A 69 -25.17 8.02 25.57
N SER A 70 -25.16 8.98 24.65
CA SER A 70 -25.73 8.81 23.31
C SER A 70 -24.66 9.13 22.29
N SER A 71 -24.36 8.19 21.40
CA SER A 71 -23.46 8.46 20.28
C SER A 71 -24.13 9.24 19.15
N GLY A 72 -25.43 9.58 19.26
CA GLY A 72 -26.17 10.32 18.23
C GLY A 72 -26.20 9.64 16.84
N GLY A 73 -25.83 8.36 16.75
CA GLY A 73 -25.60 7.66 15.47
C GLY A 73 -24.21 7.90 14.86
N TYR A 74 -23.38 8.78 15.42
CA TYR A 74 -22.04 9.10 14.93
C TYR A 74 -21.09 7.90 14.97
N ALA A 75 -21.23 6.99 15.95
CA ALA A 75 -20.44 5.76 15.99
C ALA A 75 -20.75 4.83 14.81
N ALA A 76 -22.04 4.66 14.46
CA ALA A 76 -22.45 3.85 13.32
C ALA A 76 -22.03 4.49 11.99
N LEU A 77 -22.14 5.83 11.89
CA LEU A 77 -21.65 6.58 10.73
C LEU A 77 -20.14 6.47 10.59
N ALA A 78 -19.38 6.58 11.68
CA ALA A 78 -17.93 6.41 11.68
C ALA A 78 -17.53 5.00 11.26
N ARG A 79 -18.19 3.97 11.81
CA ARG A 79 -17.97 2.58 11.41
C ARG A 79 -18.18 2.42 9.91
N LYS A 80 -19.31 2.89 9.37
CA LYS A 80 -19.57 2.83 7.92
C LYS A 80 -18.48 3.53 7.11
N ARG A 81 -18.07 4.74 7.50
CA ARG A 81 -17.05 5.51 6.76
C ARG A 81 -15.66 4.87 6.81
N ILE A 82 -15.26 4.35 7.97
CA ILE A 82 -13.99 3.65 8.12
C ILE A 82 -14.01 2.30 7.40
N MET A 83 -15.14 1.60 7.34
CA MET A 83 -15.28 0.40 6.49
C MET A 83 -15.10 0.73 5.00
N ASN A 84 -15.71 1.80 4.50
CA ASN A 84 -15.48 2.24 3.10
C ASN A 84 -14.00 2.51 2.82
N TRP A 85 -13.34 3.23 3.72
CA TRP A 85 -11.90 3.49 3.61
C TRP A 85 -11.10 2.19 3.61
N GLN A 86 -11.43 1.26 4.52
CA GLN A 86 -10.72 0.00 4.67
C GLN A 86 -10.93 -0.91 3.44
N THR A 87 -12.07 -0.83 2.76
CA THR A 87 -12.31 -1.52 1.48
C THR A 87 -11.29 -1.12 0.41
N VAL A 88 -10.97 0.18 0.32
CA VAL A 88 -9.94 0.67 -0.61
C VAL A 88 -8.54 0.31 -0.13
N VAL A 89 -8.25 0.49 1.16
CA VAL A 89 -6.89 0.27 1.68
C VAL A 89 -6.51 -1.21 1.66
N SER A 90 -7.46 -2.13 1.84
CA SER A 90 -7.18 -3.58 1.98
C SER A 90 -6.46 -4.18 0.78
N GLY A 91 -6.64 -3.65 -0.44
CA GLY A 91 -5.87 -4.12 -1.60
C GLY A 91 -4.38 -3.84 -1.49
N ILE A 92 -4.02 -2.75 -0.82
CA ILE A 92 -2.64 -2.25 -0.70
C ILE A 92 -2.01 -2.72 0.62
N GLN A 93 -2.75 -2.55 1.72
CA GLN A 93 -2.30 -2.80 3.08
C GLN A 93 -3.45 -3.35 3.92
N ILE A 94 -3.21 -4.45 4.63
CA ILE A 94 -4.16 -4.95 5.62
C ILE A 94 -3.96 -4.18 6.92
N ILE A 95 -4.99 -3.48 7.34
CA ILE A 95 -5.08 -2.80 8.64
C ILE A 95 -6.23 -3.50 9.38
N ASP A 96 -5.92 -4.26 10.42
CA ASP A 96 -6.88 -4.98 11.24
C ASP A 96 -7.45 -4.03 12.29
N LEU A 97 -8.73 -3.67 12.16
CA LEU A 97 -9.40 -2.70 13.01
C LEU A 97 -10.38 -3.37 13.96
N ASP A 98 -10.27 -3.06 15.25
CA ASP A 98 -11.29 -3.42 16.22
C ASP A 98 -12.51 -2.49 16.09
N TYR A 99 -13.55 -3.01 15.45
CA TYR A 99 -14.84 -2.32 15.32
C TYR A 99 -15.76 -2.51 16.53
N ASP A 100 -15.51 -3.54 17.34
CA ASP A 100 -16.35 -3.91 18.49
C ASP A 100 -15.96 -3.10 19.73
N SER A 101 -14.67 -2.78 19.88
CA SER A 101 -14.10 -1.92 20.93
C SER A 101 -13.60 -0.61 20.33
N PHE A 102 -14.48 0.40 20.20
CA PHE A 102 -14.07 1.74 19.75
C PHE A 102 -14.02 2.74 20.91
N ASP A 103 -13.06 3.66 20.82
CA ASP A 103 -12.85 4.72 21.79
C ASP A 103 -13.57 5.99 21.32
N MET A 104 -14.53 6.48 22.11
CA MET A 104 -15.30 7.69 21.83
C MET A 104 -14.81 8.82 22.72
N ARG A 105 -14.25 9.86 22.09
CA ARG A 105 -13.67 11.03 22.79
C ARG A 105 -14.44 12.29 22.45
N PHE A 106 -14.63 13.14 23.46
CA PHE A 106 -15.29 14.43 23.33
C PHE A 106 -14.26 15.53 23.57
N HIS A 107 -14.14 16.47 22.64
CA HIS A 107 -13.25 17.62 22.78
C HIS A 107 -14.08 18.91 22.80
N ALA A 108 -13.79 19.76 23.78
CA ALA A 108 -14.36 21.09 23.93
C ALA A 108 -13.85 22.01 22.80
N GLU A 109 -14.73 22.86 22.27
CA GLU A 109 -14.38 23.88 21.28
C GLU A 109 -14.03 25.22 21.94
N ASN A 110 -14.32 25.41 23.24
CA ASN A 110 -14.05 26.62 24.01
C ASN A 110 -13.77 26.34 25.51
N ILE A 111 -13.28 27.37 26.23
CA ILE A 111 -12.82 27.30 27.64
C ILE A 111 -13.97 26.95 28.60
N GLU A 112 -15.21 27.34 28.28
CA GLU A 112 -16.39 27.05 29.11
C GLU A 112 -16.78 25.56 29.04
N GLU A 113 -16.63 24.94 27.86
CA GLU A 113 -16.89 23.51 27.61
C GLU A 113 -15.86 22.57 28.25
N GLU A 114 -14.61 23.01 28.41
CA GLU A 114 -13.51 22.20 28.96
C GLU A 114 -13.76 21.76 30.41
N SER A 115 -14.47 22.58 31.19
CA SER A 115 -14.79 22.32 32.60
C SER A 115 -15.76 21.14 32.85
N ARG A 116 -16.36 20.58 31.78
CA ARG A 116 -17.48 19.62 31.87
C ARG A 116 -17.14 18.19 31.42
N ILE A 117 -15.88 17.89 31.09
CA ILE A 117 -15.46 16.60 30.50
C ILE A 117 -14.61 15.79 31.52
N HIS A 118 -15.18 14.73 32.10
CA HIS A 118 -14.62 14.08 33.31
C HIS A 118 -13.79 12.79 33.09
N PHE A 119 -13.79 12.14 31.92
CA PHE A 119 -12.98 10.93 31.65
C PHE A 119 -12.35 10.97 30.25
N LYS A 120 -11.06 10.62 30.15
CA LYS A 120 -10.19 10.93 28.98
C LYS A 120 -9.54 9.72 28.25
N SER A 121 -9.94 8.46 28.51
CA SER A 121 -9.58 7.16 27.84
C SER A 121 -8.74 6.14 28.64
N PHE A 122 -8.78 4.86 28.24
CA PHE A 122 -7.99 3.70 28.74
C PHE A 122 -7.70 2.68 27.60
N LYS A 123 -6.61 1.88 27.66
CA LYS A 123 -6.15 0.99 26.55
C LYS A 123 -5.40 -0.29 26.98
N SER A 124 -5.38 -1.30 26.08
CA SER A 124 -4.45 -2.46 26.01
C SER A 124 -4.28 -2.91 24.54
N SER A 125 -3.13 -3.47 24.12
CA SER A 125 -2.84 -3.90 22.74
C SER A 125 -2.03 -5.21 22.63
N TYR A 126 -2.21 -5.94 21.52
CA TYR A 126 -1.44 -7.13 21.12
C TYR A 126 -0.62 -6.87 19.83
N ASP A 127 0.43 -7.65 19.63
CA ASP A 127 1.43 -7.51 18.55
C ASP A 127 1.31 -8.67 17.54
N LYS A 128 0.98 -8.38 16.27
CA LYS A 128 1.22 -9.28 15.11
C LYS A 128 1.45 -8.47 13.84
N ALA A 129 2.53 -8.74 13.11
CA ALA A 129 2.91 -7.98 11.91
C ALA A 129 2.37 -8.59 10.62
N LEU A 130 1.60 -7.81 9.87
CA LEU A 130 1.15 -8.12 8.52
C LEU A 130 1.47 -6.88 7.67
N ASN A 131 2.39 -7.02 6.70
CA ASN A 131 2.93 -5.93 5.87
C ASN A 131 3.41 -4.72 6.71
N SER A 132 4.68 -4.75 7.12
CA SER A 132 5.18 -3.90 8.21
C SER A 132 5.25 -2.41 7.91
N ALA A 133 5.14 -1.95 6.66
CA ALA A 133 5.22 -0.53 6.31
C ALA A 133 4.33 -0.18 5.11
N CYS A 134 3.62 0.94 5.20
CA CYS A 134 2.77 1.48 4.15
C CYS A 134 2.99 3.00 3.98
N ASP A 135 2.89 3.47 2.74
CA ASP A 135 2.97 4.90 2.44
C ASP A 135 1.67 5.60 2.85
N PHE A 136 1.81 6.70 3.60
CA PHE A 136 0.66 7.50 3.98
C PHE A 136 -0.08 8.04 2.76
N GLU A 137 0.63 8.34 1.66
CA GLU A 137 -0.02 8.86 0.47
C GLU A 137 -1.11 7.90 -0.05
N GLN A 138 -0.85 6.59 -0.04
CA GLN A 138 -1.82 5.58 -0.48
C GLN A 138 -3.00 5.47 0.50
N ILE A 139 -2.71 5.42 1.80
CA ILE A 139 -3.73 5.35 2.86
C ILE A 139 -4.57 6.63 2.93
N GLY A 140 -3.94 7.78 2.73
CA GLY A 140 -4.52 9.10 2.77
C GLY A 140 -5.45 9.35 1.59
N ARG A 141 -5.01 9.00 0.38
CA ARG A 141 -5.87 9.05 -0.83
C ARG A 141 -7.11 8.17 -0.68
N ALA A 142 -7.02 7.04 0.00
CA ALA A 142 -8.19 6.20 0.27
C ALA A 142 -9.29 6.93 1.09
N PHE A 143 -8.96 7.90 1.95
CA PHE A 143 -9.96 8.73 2.63
C PHE A 143 -10.64 9.74 1.69
N CYS A 144 -10.02 10.03 0.54
CA CYS A 144 -10.54 10.94 -0.47
C CYS A 144 -11.44 10.22 -1.50
N VAL A 145 -11.44 8.88 -1.49
CA VAL A 145 -12.32 8.07 -2.34
C VAL A 145 -13.77 8.28 -1.91
N SER A 146 -14.64 8.36 -2.91
CA SER A 146 -16.05 8.67 -2.73
C SER A 146 -16.85 7.43 -2.24
N SER A 147 -18.09 7.28 -2.68
CA SER A 147 -18.92 6.13 -2.29
C SER A 147 -18.39 4.83 -2.88
N ILE A 148 -18.21 3.82 -2.03
CA ILE A 148 -17.94 2.44 -2.43
C ILE A 148 -19.28 1.68 -2.42
N PRO A 149 -19.58 0.85 -3.43
CA PRO A 149 -20.75 -0.03 -3.44
C PRO A 149 -20.76 -1.01 -2.25
N ASP A 150 -21.93 -1.27 -1.67
CA ASP A 150 -22.07 -2.12 -0.49
C ASP A 150 -21.59 -3.57 -0.73
N ASP A 151 -21.83 -4.11 -1.93
CA ASP A 151 -21.38 -5.46 -2.32
C ASP A 151 -19.85 -5.60 -2.36
N ARG A 152 -19.15 -4.52 -2.72
CA ARG A 152 -17.69 -4.44 -2.66
C ARG A 152 -17.18 -4.30 -1.22
N ILE A 153 -17.89 -3.54 -0.38
CA ILE A 153 -17.54 -3.45 1.05
C ILE A 153 -17.63 -4.83 1.71
N GLU A 154 -18.71 -5.55 1.45
CA GLU A 154 -18.94 -6.90 1.96
C GLU A 154 -17.91 -7.89 1.43
N SER A 155 -17.69 -7.95 0.11
CA SER A 155 -16.73 -8.89 -0.47
C SER A 155 -15.31 -8.64 0.04
N THR A 156 -14.83 -7.39 0.06
CA THR A 156 -13.49 -7.06 0.55
C THR A 156 -13.31 -7.33 2.04
N SER A 157 -14.40 -7.32 2.83
CA SER A 157 -14.32 -7.78 4.23
C SER A 157 -13.89 -9.26 4.31
N HIS A 158 -14.44 -10.13 3.44
CA HIS A 158 -14.01 -11.52 3.35
C HIS A 158 -12.56 -11.63 2.88
N TYR A 159 -12.13 -10.81 1.93
CA TYR A 159 -10.72 -10.76 1.53
C TYR A 159 -9.80 -10.45 2.72
N ARG A 160 -10.12 -9.44 3.53
CA ARG A 160 -9.34 -9.08 4.72
C ARG A 160 -9.30 -10.23 5.74
N GLU A 161 -10.45 -10.79 6.10
CA GLU A 161 -10.52 -11.90 7.05
C GLU A 161 -9.75 -13.13 6.55
N GLY A 162 -9.78 -13.41 5.24
CA GLY A 162 -9.02 -14.49 4.65
C GLY A 162 -7.51 -14.26 4.72
N ARG A 163 -7.03 -13.02 4.51
CA ARG A 163 -5.62 -12.66 4.70
C ARG A 163 -5.18 -12.84 6.16
N LEU A 164 -5.98 -12.36 7.12
CA LEU A 164 -5.70 -12.52 8.54
C LEU A 164 -5.70 -14.00 8.97
N ALA A 165 -6.64 -14.80 8.45
CA ALA A 165 -6.70 -16.23 8.70
C ALA A 165 -5.47 -16.96 8.15
N PHE A 166 -5.01 -16.61 6.96
CA PHE A 166 -3.83 -17.22 6.34
C PHE A 166 -2.58 -17.01 7.19
N GLU A 167 -2.31 -15.78 7.63
CA GLU A 167 -1.16 -15.46 8.48
C GLU A 167 -1.25 -16.10 9.88
N ALA A 168 -2.47 -16.36 10.35
CA ALA A 168 -2.70 -17.12 11.57
C ALA A 168 -2.55 -18.65 11.39
N GLY A 169 -2.21 -19.14 10.19
CA GLY A 169 -2.11 -20.57 9.87
C GLY A 169 -3.46 -21.28 9.72
N ARG A 170 -4.56 -20.54 9.61
CA ARG A 170 -5.93 -21.07 9.44
C ARG A 170 -6.29 -21.12 7.95
N TYR A 171 -5.61 -21.98 7.20
CA TYR A 171 -5.70 -22.00 5.72
C TYR A 171 -7.08 -22.39 5.18
N VAL A 172 -7.83 -23.25 5.89
CA VAL A 172 -9.21 -23.59 5.50
C VAL A 172 -10.12 -22.38 5.63
N ASP A 173 -9.97 -21.60 6.71
CA ASP A 173 -10.73 -20.35 6.91
C ASP A 173 -10.32 -19.30 5.89
N ALA A 174 -9.03 -19.22 5.56
CA ALA A 174 -8.53 -18.34 4.52
C ALA A 174 -9.17 -18.67 3.16
N TYR A 175 -9.14 -19.94 2.75
CA TYR A 175 -9.76 -20.41 1.51
C TYR A 175 -11.27 -20.11 1.48
N ASN A 176 -11.99 -20.44 2.55
CA ASN A 176 -13.42 -20.21 2.63
C ASN A 176 -13.78 -18.72 2.52
N ASN A 177 -13.01 -17.84 3.18
CA ASN A 177 -13.21 -16.40 3.08
C ASN A 177 -12.91 -15.88 1.67
N MET A 178 -11.84 -16.32 1.02
CA MET A 178 -11.55 -15.93 -0.37
C MET A 178 -12.63 -16.43 -1.33
N PHE A 179 -13.22 -17.61 -1.08
CA PHE A 179 -14.35 -18.06 -1.88
C PHE A 179 -15.64 -17.26 -1.59
N LEU A 180 -15.87 -16.85 -0.34
CA LEU A 180 -16.99 -15.97 0.01
C LEU A 180 -16.88 -14.60 -0.67
N PHE A 181 -15.66 -14.08 -0.89
CA PHE A 181 -15.45 -12.92 -1.75
C PHE A 181 -16.04 -13.16 -3.15
N LEU A 182 -15.66 -14.27 -3.81
CA LEU A 182 -16.15 -14.61 -5.14
C LEU A 182 -17.66 -14.86 -5.18
N GLU A 183 -18.20 -15.52 -4.14
CA GLU A 183 -19.62 -15.81 -4.02
C GLU A 183 -20.45 -14.53 -3.88
N THR A 184 -20.00 -13.59 -3.04
CA THR A 184 -20.66 -12.32 -2.80
C THR A 184 -20.65 -11.44 -4.05
N ARG A 185 -19.53 -11.39 -4.76
CA ARG A 185 -19.31 -10.46 -5.88
C ARG A 185 -19.84 -10.96 -7.22
N TYR A 186 -19.72 -12.27 -7.48
CA TYR A 186 -19.93 -12.83 -8.83
C TYR A 186 -20.99 -13.94 -8.88
N CYS A 187 -21.44 -14.46 -7.73
CA CYS A 187 -22.43 -15.54 -7.71
C CYS A 187 -23.85 -15.11 -7.36
N ASP A 188 -24.13 -13.83 -7.08
CA ASP A 188 -25.48 -13.31 -6.75
C ASP A 188 -26.23 -14.18 -5.71
N GLY A 189 -25.51 -14.58 -4.65
CA GLY A 189 -26.04 -15.44 -3.58
C GLY A 189 -26.39 -16.88 -4.00
N LYS A 190 -26.07 -17.31 -5.23
CA LYS A 190 -26.22 -18.70 -5.65
C LYS A 190 -25.17 -19.57 -4.97
N THR A 191 -25.63 -20.67 -4.37
CA THR A 191 -24.78 -21.60 -3.60
C THR A 191 -24.68 -23.00 -4.21
N LYS A 192 -25.41 -23.27 -5.30
CA LYS A 192 -25.36 -24.57 -5.99
C LYS A 192 -24.13 -24.63 -6.89
N THR A 193 -23.37 -25.72 -6.80
CA THR A 193 -22.12 -25.94 -7.55
C THR A 193 -22.25 -25.61 -9.04
N ALA A 194 -23.24 -26.18 -9.73
CA ALA A 194 -23.41 -25.97 -11.17
C ALA A 194 -23.63 -24.48 -11.53
N GLN A 195 -24.40 -23.75 -10.70
CA GLN A 195 -24.67 -22.33 -10.92
C GLN A 195 -23.43 -21.47 -10.65
N GLN A 196 -22.69 -21.78 -9.58
CA GLN A 196 -21.46 -21.06 -9.27
C GLN A 196 -20.39 -21.28 -10.34
N VAL A 197 -20.24 -22.52 -10.83
CA VAL A 197 -19.33 -22.81 -11.95
C VAL A 197 -19.72 -22.03 -13.19
N GLU A 198 -21.01 -22.03 -13.55
CA GLU A 198 -21.48 -21.30 -14.71
C GLU A 198 -21.22 -19.79 -14.61
N LEU A 199 -21.52 -19.17 -13.47
CA LEU A 199 -21.37 -17.72 -13.28
C LEU A 199 -19.90 -17.30 -13.26
N LEU A 200 -19.07 -17.99 -12.46
CA LEU A 200 -17.65 -17.66 -12.34
C LEU A 200 -16.88 -17.90 -13.65
N SER A 201 -17.23 -18.95 -14.41
CA SER A 201 -16.55 -19.25 -15.68
C SER A 201 -16.94 -18.29 -16.82
N LYS A 202 -18.00 -17.49 -16.64
CA LYS A 202 -18.45 -16.47 -17.59
C LYS A 202 -17.94 -15.07 -17.24
N ASP A 203 -17.48 -14.86 -16.01
CA ASP A 203 -16.95 -13.57 -15.59
C ASP A 203 -15.51 -13.38 -16.09
N GLN A 204 -15.30 -12.37 -16.93
CA GLN A 204 -14.01 -12.14 -17.58
C GLN A 204 -12.91 -11.77 -16.58
N ALA A 205 -13.22 -11.00 -15.54
CA ALA A 205 -12.22 -10.57 -14.57
C ALA A 205 -11.74 -11.76 -13.72
N VAL A 206 -12.69 -12.57 -13.23
CA VAL A 206 -12.38 -13.79 -12.47
C VAL A 206 -11.57 -14.78 -13.32
N CYS A 207 -11.99 -15.01 -14.57
CA CYS A 207 -11.29 -15.93 -15.47
C CYS A 207 -9.86 -15.49 -15.75
N LEU A 208 -9.64 -14.19 -16.01
CA LEU A 208 -8.30 -13.65 -16.24
C LEU A 208 -7.41 -13.85 -15.01
N SER A 209 -7.87 -13.46 -13.82
CA SER A 209 -7.08 -13.59 -12.59
C SER A 209 -6.76 -15.05 -12.24
N ILE A 210 -7.66 -16.00 -12.53
CA ILE A 210 -7.39 -17.44 -12.36
C ILE A 210 -6.29 -17.91 -13.31
N GLU A 211 -6.35 -17.51 -14.58
CA GLU A 211 -5.34 -17.90 -15.58
C GLU A 211 -3.97 -17.30 -15.27
N GLU A 212 -3.92 -16.01 -14.91
CA GLU A 212 -2.68 -15.33 -14.50
C GLU A 212 -2.05 -16.02 -13.28
N ALA A 213 -2.83 -16.26 -12.22
CA ALA A 213 -2.33 -16.96 -11.03
C ALA A 213 -1.87 -18.40 -11.33
N ALA A 214 -2.55 -19.11 -12.24
CA ALA A 214 -2.15 -20.46 -12.63
C ALA A 214 -0.85 -20.47 -13.44
N ALA A 215 -0.64 -19.48 -14.31
CA ALA A 215 0.60 -19.30 -15.05
C ALA A 215 1.77 -18.97 -14.11
N ASP A 216 1.56 -18.10 -13.12
CA ASP A 216 2.59 -17.76 -12.13
C ASP A 216 3.03 -18.97 -11.30
N LEU A 217 2.10 -19.86 -10.96
CA LEU A 217 2.43 -21.12 -10.29
C LEU A 217 3.33 -22.03 -11.14
N THR A 218 3.19 -22.02 -12.47
CA THR A 218 4.03 -22.85 -13.36
C THR A 218 5.41 -22.27 -13.60
N THR A 219 5.57 -20.95 -13.51
CA THR A 219 6.85 -20.25 -13.77
C THR A 219 7.68 -20.07 -12.51
N SER A 220 7.06 -20.06 -11.33
CA SER A 220 7.73 -19.98 -10.05
C SER A 220 8.40 -21.31 -9.68
N ASN A 221 9.72 -21.41 -9.91
CA ASN A 221 10.59 -22.49 -9.39
C ASN A 221 10.76 -22.42 -7.85
N GLN A 222 9.69 -22.20 -7.09
CA GLN A 222 9.78 -22.19 -5.63
C GLN A 222 9.92 -23.62 -5.10
N THR A 223 11.15 -23.88 -4.69
CA THR A 223 11.68 -24.96 -3.87
C THR A 223 10.93 -25.07 -2.53
N ASP A 224 9.95 -25.96 -2.46
CA ASP A 224 9.78 -26.93 -1.37
C ASP A 224 8.80 -28.02 -1.83
N ALA A 225 9.20 -29.30 -1.73
CA ALA A 225 8.39 -30.42 -2.21
C ALA A 225 7.05 -30.57 -1.46
N SER A 226 6.90 -29.90 -0.31
CA SER A 226 5.72 -29.91 0.57
C SER A 226 4.66 -28.85 0.22
N GLU A 227 4.90 -27.93 -0.72
CA GLU A 227 3.95 -26.85 -1.07
C GLU A 227 3.41 -26.96 -2.51
N ARG A 228 3.39 -28.17 -3.09
CA ARG A 228 2.85 -28.38 -4.45
C ARG A 228 1.34 -28.16 -4.49
N PHE A 229 0.93 -27.12 -5.21
CA PHE A 229 -0.46 -26.91 -5.60
C PHE A 229 -0.91 -28.02 -6.55
N ASN A 230 -1.91 -28.81 -6.13
CA ASN A 230 -2.40 -29.98 -6.88
C ASN A 230 -3.91 -29.96 -7.10
N LEU A 231 -4.57 -28.81 -6.95
CA LEU A 231 -6.04 -28.74 -7.03
C LEU A 231 -6.57 -29.01 -8.44
N PHE A 232 -5.82 -28.59 -9.46
CA PHE A 232 -6.10 -28.82 -10.86
C PHE A 232 -4.81 -28.79 -11.69
N ASP A 233 -4.87 -29.30 -12.92
CA ASP A 233 -3.79 -29.14 -13.90
C ASP A 233 -3.78 -27.68 -14.41
N PRO A 234 -2.66 -26.96 -14.36
CA PRO A 234 -2.56 -25.60 -14.90
C PRO A 234 -2.99 -25.47 -16.37
N SER A 235 -2.89 -26.55 -17.15
CA SER A 235 -3.34 -26.63 -18.55
C SER A 235 -4.83 -26.96 -18.72
N ALA A 236 -5.56 -27.22 -17.64
CA ALA A 236 -7.00 -27.50 -17.67
C ALA A 236 -7.79 -26.30 -18.21
N SER A 237 -9.01 -26.57 -18.70
CA SER A 237 -9.92 -25.52 -19.13
C SER A 237 -10.30 -24.61 -17.95
N ILE A 238 -10.63 -23.34 -18.23
CA ILE A 238 -11.05 -22.40 -17.18
C ILE A 238 -12.28 -22.90 -16.41
N GLU A 239 -13.22 -23.55 -17.09
CA GLU A 239 -14.40 -24.15 -16.46
C GLU A 239 -14.00 -25.27 -15.48
N ASP A 240 -13.02 -26.10 -15.83
CA ASP A 240 -12.51 -27.15 -14.95
C ASP A 240 -11.77 -26.59 -13.74
N LYS A 241 -10.97 -25.52 -13.93
CA LYS A 241 -10.29 -24.80 -12.84
C LYS A 241 -11.31 -24.23 -11.84
N VAL A 242 -12.32 -23.51 -12.35
CA VAL A 242 -13.41 -22.96 -11.54
C VAL A 242 -14.16 -24.09 -10.81
N LYS A 243 -14.50 -25.17 -11.52
CA LYS A 243 -15.17 -26.32 -10.92
C LYS A 243 -14.37 -26.95 -9.79
N ALA A 244 -13.05 -27.08 -9.93
CA ALA A 244 -12.20 -27.59 -8.87
C ALA A 244 -12.23 -26.69 -7.62
N LEU A 245 -12.21 -25.36 -7.79
CA LEU A 245 -12.34 -24.41 -6.67
C LEU A 245 -13.68 -24.55 -5.95
N VAL A 246 -14.79 -24.56 -6.70
CA VAL A 246 -16.15 -24.67 -6.14
C VAL A 246 -16.32 -26.00 -5.37
N LEU A 247 -15.82 -27.09 -5.94
CA LEU A 247 -15.87 -28.41 -5.30
C LEU A 247 -15.04 -28.47 -4.02
N LEU A 248 -13.85 -27.88 -4.00
CA LEU A 248 -13.02 -27.82 -2.80
C LEU A 248 -13.72 -27.02 -1.70
N ARG A 249 -14.27 -25.83 -2.00
CA ARG A 249 -15.07 -25.07 -1.03
C ARG A 249 -16.20 -25.91 -0.45
N GLY A 250 -16.90 -26.69 -1.28
CA GLY A 250 -17.95 -27.61 -0.83
C GLY A 250 -17.44 -28.62 0.20
N LYS A 251 -16.29 -29.24 -0.07
CA LYS A 251 -15.65 -30.22 0.83
C LYS A 251 -15.20 -29.57 2.15
N LEU A 252 -14.65 -28.37 2.09
CA LEU A 252 -14.14 -27.66 3.28
C LEU A 252 -15.26 -27.11 4.17
N ARG A 253 -16.38 -26.65 3.60
CA ARG A 253 -17.48 -26.04 4.35
C ARG A 253 -18.44 -27.06 4.97
N HIS A 254 -18.65 -28.21 4.33
CA HIS A 254 -19.60 -29.22 4.79
C HIS A 254 -18.90 -30.30 5.63
N HIS A 255 -18.61 -29.95 6.89
CA HIS A 255 -18.02 -30.89 7.84
C HIS A 255 -19.06 -31.91 8.30
N SER A 256 -18.83 -33.19 8.00
CA SER A 256 -19.64 -34.30 8.48
C SER A 256 -18.73 -35.36 9.07
N LEU A 257 -18.99 -35.73 10.32
CA LEU A 257 -18.26 -36.83 10.99
C LEU A 257 -18.42 -38.17 10.25
N LYS A 258 -19.44 -38.31 9.40
CA LYS A 258 -19.70 -39.50 8.60
C LYS A 258 -18.93 -39.53 7.27
N SER A 259 -18.31 -38.42 6.86
CA SER A 259 -17.55 -38.36 5.61
C SER A 259 -16.14 -38.90 5.83
N PRO A 260 -15.67 -39.86 5.02
CA PRO A 260 -14.28 -40.29 5.04
C PRO A 260 -13.32 -39.24 4.44
N HIS A 261 -13.87 -38.19 3.81
CA HIS A 261 -13.12 -37.10 3.18
C HIS A 261 -13.25 -35.79 3.96
N ARG A 262 -13.60 -35.86 5.25
CA ARG A 262 -13.58 -34.66 6.11
C ARG A 262 -12.14 -34.20 6.26
N TRP A 263 -11.93 -32.89 6.24
CA TRP A 263 -10.64 -32.30 6.59
C TRP A 263 -10.43 -32.37 8.11
N ASP A 264 -9.17 -32.49 8.54
CA ASP A 264 -8.78 -32.51 9.95
C ASP A 264 -8.44 -31.07 10.41
N PRO A 265 -9.12 -30.54 11.44
CA PRO A 265 -8.78 -29.26 12.05
C PRO A 265 -7.31 -29.09 12.44
N ASN A 266 -6.61 -30.19 12.71
CA ASN A 266 -5.20 -30.21 13.07
C ASN A 266 -4.24 -30.31 11.87
N GLN A 267 -4.76 -30.48 10.65
CA GLN A 267 -3.98 -30.61 9.41
C GLN A 267 -4.27 -29.45 8.44
N GLN A 268 -4.28 -28.21 8.95
CA GLN A 268 -4.53 -27.01 8.14
C GLN A 268 -3.55 -26.89 6.96
N ASP A 269 -2.28 -27.24 7.17
CA ASP A 269 -1.19 -27.10 6.18
C ASP A 269 -1.48 -27.84 4.86
N GLU A 270 -2.32 -28.88 4.87
CA GLU A 270 -2.74 -29.60 3.66
C GLU A 270 -3.49 -28.72 2.66
N HIS A 271 -4.04 -27.60 3.12
CA HIS A 271 -4.81 -26.65 2.31
C HIS A 271 -4.10 -25.31 2.10
N LYS A 272 -2.83 -25.20 2.52
CA LYS A 272 -2.03 -23.98 2.42
C LYS A 272 -1.84 -23.53 0.98
N ALA A 273 -1.54 -24.46 0.07
CA ALA A 273 -1.29 -24.16 -1.34
C ALA A 273 -2.56 -23.65 -2.03
N GLU A 274 -3.71 -24.28 -1.77
CA GLU A 274 -5.00 -23.90 -2.32
C GLU A 274 -5.48 -22.56 -1.77
N ALA A 275 -5.29 -22.31 -0.48
CA ALA A 275 -5.57 -21.01 0.14
C ALA A 275 -4.69 -19.92 -0.48
N ARG A 276 -3.37 -20.16 -0.63
CA ARG A 276 -2.45 -19.19 -1.25
C ARG A 276 -2.84 -18.89 -2.70
N PHE A 277 -3.20 -19.91 -3.47
CA PHE A 277 -3.65 -19.73 -4.85
C PHE A 277 -4.90 -18.84 -4.91
N LEU A 278 -5.93 -19.16 -4.12
CA LEU A 278 -7.17 -18.39 -4.16
C LEU A 278 -6.98 -16.96 -3.61
N ILE A 279 -6.07 -16.76 -2.65
CA ILE A 279 -5.62 -15.43 -2.22
C ILE A 279 -5.01 -14.66 -3.38
N ALA A 280 -4.14 -15.28 -4.20
CA ALA A 280 -3.54 -14.60 -5.34
C ALA A 280 -4.60 -14.13 -6.36
N VAL A 281 -5.55 -15.00 -6.69
CA VAL A 281 -6.68 -14.68 -7.59
C VAL A 281 -7.49 -13.51 -7.06
N VAL A 282 -7.93 -13.56 -5.80
CA VAL A 282 -8.75 -12.49 -5.22
C VAL A 282 -7.94 -11.22 -5.01
N HIS A 283 -6.68 -11.34 -4.61
CA HIS A 283 -5.81 -10.18 -4.40
C HIS A 283 -5.62 -9.38 -5.69
N ASP A 284 -5.42 -10.05 -6.83
CA ASP A 284 -5.30 -9.39 -8.13
C ASP A 284 -6.51 -8.51 -8.47
N ILE A 285 -7.72 -9.00 -8.18
CA ILE A 285 -8.96 -8.23 -8.34
C ILE A 285 -8.96 -7.02 -7.38
N VAL A 286 -8.75 -7.27 -6.08
CA VAL A 286 -8.86 -6.22 -5.05
C VAL A 286 -7.78 -5.14 -5.21
N ILE A 287 -6.55 -5.50 -5.57
CA ILE A 287 -5.47 -4.52 -5.79
C ILE A 287 -5.75 -3.65 -7.00
N LYS A 288 -6.24 -4.21 -8.12
CA LYS A 288 -6.61 -3.44 -9.31
C LYS A 288 -7.69 -2.40 -8.98
N GLU A 289 -8.78 -2.82 -8.34
CA GLU A 289 -9.84 -1.89 -7.92
C GLU A 289 -9.34 -0.82 -6.94
N SER A 290 -8.47 -1.20 -5.99
CA SER A 290 -7.93 -0.25 -5.00
C SER A 290 -7.03 0.79 -5.65
N LEU A 291 -6.16 0.38 -6.60
CA LEU A 291 -5.29 1.27 -7.35
C LEU A 291 -6.11 2.21 -8.23
N GLU A 292 -7.14 1.70 -8.93
CA GLU A 292 -8.04 2.53 -9.73
C GLU A 292 -8.69 3.65 -8.89
N ASP A 293 -9.13 3.34 -7.66
CA ASP A 293 -9.72 4.34 -6.77
C ASP A 293 -8.73 5.40 -6.29
N ILE A 294 -7.55 4.99 -5.80
CA ILE A 294 -6.58 5.92 -5.20
C ILE A 294 -5.84 6.75 -6.25
N TYR A 295 -5.80 6.29 -7.51
CA TYR A 295 -5.21 7.01 -8.64
C TYR A 295 -6.28 7.65 -9.55
N ALA A 296 -7.57 7.56 -9.20
CA ALA A 296 -8.60 8.29 -9.91
C ALA A 296 -8.30 9.81 -9.86
N PRO A 297 -8.44 10.56 -10.98
CA PRO A 297 -8.09 11.97 -11.04
C PRO A 297 -8.73 12.82 -9.93
N ALA A 298 -10.02 12.61 -9.65
CA ALA A 298 -10.72 13.33 -8.59
C ALA A 298 -10.16 13.05 -7.19
N THR A 299 -9.72 11.80 -6.92
CA THR A 299 -9.09 11.42 -5.66
C THR A 299 -7.73 12.10 -5.51
N LEU A 300 -6.92 12.09 -6.58
CA LEU A 300 -5.61 12.73 -6.62
C LEU A 300 -5.71 14.24 -6.41
N ASP A 301 -6.63 14.89 -7.12
CA ASP A 301 -6.85 16.34 -7.02
C ASP A 301 -7.31 16.74 -5.63
N ASN A 302 -8.27 16.01 -5.05
CA ASN A 302 -8.77 16.25 -3.70
C ASN A 302 -7.66 16.08 -2.65
N PHE A 303 -6.90 14.97 -2.70
CA PHE A 303 -5.80 14.74 -1.77
C PHE A 303 -4.73 15.84 -1.87
N ARG A 304 -4.40 16.25 -3.10
CA ARG A 304 -3.44 17.32 -3.36
C ARG A 304 -3.94 18.68 -2.85
N GLU A 305 -5.19 19.04 -3.12
CA GLU A 305 -5.77 20.29 -2.64
C GLU A 305 -5.73 20.35 -1.10
N GLN A 306 -6.08 19.26 -0.43
CA GLN A 306 -6.06 19.19 1.03
C GLN A 306 -4.65 19.30 1.61
N SER A 307 -3.67 18.63 0.99
CA SER A 307 -2.26 18.75 1.36
C SER A 307 -1.79 20.20 1.24
N VAL A 308 -1.99 20.85 0.08
CA VAL A 308 -1.57 22.24 -0.18
C VAL A 308 -2.25 23.20 0.79
N ARG A 309 -3.57 23.10 0.97
CA ARG A 309 -4.34 23.95 1.88
C ARG A 309 -3.87 23.86 3.33
N SER A 310 -3.39 22.68 3.73
CA SER A 310 -2.96 22.41 5.10
C SER A 310 -1.46 22.62 5.31
N GLY A 311 -0.71 23.00 4.27
CA GLY A 311 0.75 23.14 4.30
C GLY A 311 1.49 21.81 4.45
N ASN A 312 0.85 20.69 4.13
CA ASN A 312 1.41 19.35 4.24
C ASN A 312 2.08 18.93 2.93
N GLU A 313 3.00 19.77 2.45
CA GLU A 313 3.72 19.56 1.19
C GLU A 313 5.24 19.69 1.35
N ILE A 314 5.98 18.81 0.67
CA ILE A 314 7.41 18.97 0.47
C ILE A 314 7.62 19.61 -0.90
N LYS A 315 8.23 20.80 -0.88
CA LYS A 315 8.67 21.50 -2.08
C LYS A 315 10.12 21.14 -2.39
N ILE A 316 10.33 20.65 -3.60
CA ILE A 316 11.64 20.24 -4.10
C ILE A 316 12.01 21.14 -5.26
N ARG A 317 13.19 21.75 -5.16
CA ARG A 317 13.84 22.41 -6.29
C ARG A 317 14.91 21.48 -6.83
N LEU A 318 14.75 21.07 -8.08
CA LEU A 318 15.74 20.25 -8.80
C LEU A 318 16.38 21.06 -9.90
N THR A 319 17.71 21.09 -9.91
CA THR A 319 18.51 21.73 -10.94
C THR A 319 19.20 20.68 -11.79
N THR A 320 19.06 20.80 -13.11
CA THR A 320 19.78 19.94 -14.06
C THR A 320 21.08 20.59 -14.49
N HIS A 321 22.10 19.77 -14.74
CA HIS A 321 23.36 20.23 -15.33
C HIS A 321 23.57 19.54 -16.66
N ARG A 322 23.88 20.33 -17.68
CA ARG A 322 24.08 19.85 -19.05
C ARG A 322 25.56 19.85 -19.41
N ALA A 323 26.01 18.88 -20.19
CA ALA A 323 27.44 18.61 -20.45
C ALA A 323 28.27 19.82 -20.97
N LYS A 324 27.63 20.77 -21.65
CA LYS A 324 28.26 21.97 -22.21
C LYS A 324 28.01 23.25 -21.40
N ASN A 325 27.60 23.14 -20.13
CA ASN A 325 27.11 24.25 -19.31
C ASN A 325 26.01 25.07 -20.01
N GLU A 326 25.22 24.42 -20.86
CA GLU A 326 24.05 25.02 -21.48
C GLU A 326 22.98 25.29 -20.42
N ARG A 327 21.98 26.11 -20.76
CA ARG A 327 20.91 26.51 -19.83
C ARG A 327 20.35 25.31 -19.08
N ALA A 328 20.52 25.33 -17.76
CA ALA A 328 19.96 24.38 -16.82
C ALA A 328 18.44 24.48 -16.82
N LEU A 329 17.78 23.33 -16.68
CA LEU A 329 16.37 23.27 -16.34
C LEU A 329 16.27 23.31 -14.81
N GLU A 330 15.48 24.23 -14.29
CA GLU A 330 15.10 24.25 -12.87
C GLU A 330 13.65 23.78 -12.78
N LEU A 331 13.44 22.70 -12.03
CA LEU A 331 12.14 22.12 -11.78
C LEU A 331 11.75 22.39 -10.33
N ASN A 332 10.66 23.13 -10.15
CA ASN A 332 10.03 23.33 -8.85
C ASN A 332 8.84 22.36 -8.75
N MET A 333 9.00 21.35 -7.91
CA MET A 333 8.03 20.27 -7.71
C MET A 333 7.45 20.37 -6.29
N SER A 334 6.18 20.00 -6.15
CA SER A 334 5.51 19.91 -4.86
C SER A 334 4.86 18.53 -4.75
N TYR A 335 5.08 17.89 -3.60
CA TYR A 335 4.58 16.55 -3.29
C TYR A 335 3.72 16.59 -2.03
N PRO A 336 2.60 15.87 -1.98
CA PRO A 336 1.64 15.92 -0.88
C PRO A 336 2.06 15.06 0.32
N THR A 337 3.26 15.30 0.81
CA THR A 337 3.89 14.62 1.95
C THR A 337 4.54 15.65 2.85
N THR A 338 4.73 15.31 4.12
CA THR A 338 5.52 16.06 5.10
C THR A 338 6.86 15.39 5.41
N VAL A 339 7.09 14.20 4.85
CA VAL A 339 8.26 13.37 5.12
C VAL A 339 9.09 13.25 3.85
N VAL A 340 10.37 13.58 3.98
CA VAL A 340 11.32 13.31 2.91
C VAL A 340 11.70 11.83 2.97
N SER A 341 11.35 11.07 1.93
CA SER A 341 11.68 9.65 1.82
C SER A 341 12.56 9.35 0.61
N SER A 342 13.22 8.19 0.61
CA SER A 342 13.93 7.70 -0.58
C SER A 342 12.98 7.45 -1.76
N LEU A 343 11.74 7.02 -1.51
CA LEU A 343 10.70 6.86 -2.53
C LEU A 343 10.32 8.21 -3.16
N LEU A 344 10.13 9.25 -2.34
CA LEU A 344 9.91 10.63 -2.82
C LEU A 344 11.06 11.08 -3.73
N CYS A 345 12.31 10.77 -3.35
CA CYS A 345 13.48 11.10 -4.16
C CYS A 345 13.48 10.36 -5.51
N VAL A 346 13.19 9.06 -5.53
CA VAL A 346 13.09 8.28 -6.79
C VAL A 346 11.95 8.80 -7.68
N ASN A 347 10.80 9.12 -7.10
CA ASN A 347 9.68 9.72 -7.86
C ASN A 347 10.05 11.09 -8.44
N THR A 348 10.83 11.88 -7.71
CA THR A 348 11.39 13.15 -8.18
C THR A 348 12.34 12.94 -9.36
N VAL A 349 13.19 11.91 -9.31
CA VAL A 349 14.06 11.53 -10.44
C VAL A 349 13.23 11.16 -11.66
N ARG A 350 12.19 10.31 -11.50
CA ARG A 350 11.30 9.91 -12.60
C ARG A 350 10.63 11.13 -13.25
N HIS A 351 10.10 12.04 -12.45
CA HIS A 351 9.47 13.26 -12.94
C HIS A 351 10.48 14.15 -13.70
N ALA A 352 11.68 14.33 -13.15
CA ALA A 352 12.73 15.12 -13.79
C ALA A 352 13.20 14.52 -15.12
N ILE A 353 13.34 13.19 -15.22
CA ILE A 353 13.71 12.51 -16.47
C ILE A 353 12.64 12.77 -17.54
N ARG A 354 11.35 12.62 -17.21
CA ARG A 354 10.25 12.89 -18.14
C ARG A 354 10.24 14.34 -18.60
N ALA A 355 10.36 15.30 -17.67
CA ALA A 355 10.41 16.72 -18.02
C ALA A 355 11.61 17.07 -18.93
N CYS A 356 12.77 16.47 -18.68
CA CYS A 356 13.94 16.61 -19.56
C CYS A 356 13.74 15.97 -20.93
N GLU A 357 13.03 14.83 -21.01
CA GLU A 357 12.72 14.16 -22.27
C GLU A 357 11.73 14.98 -23.11
N GLU A 358 10.64 15.44 -22.51
CA GLU A 358 9.65 16.33 -23.13
C GLU A 358 10.28 17.66 -23.60
N GLY A 359 11.22 18.18 -22.81
CA GLY A 359 12.00 19.37 -23.16
C GLY A 359 13.11 19.14 -24.21
N GLY A 360 13.35 17.89 -24.63
CA GLY A 360 14.41 17.53 -25.57
C GLY A 360 15.84 17.70 -25.04
N GLN A 361 16.02 17.74 -23.71
CA GLN A 361 17.29 18.04 -23.04
C GLN A 361 17.93 16.81 -22.37
N LEU A 362 17.20 15.70 -22.24
CA LEU A 362 17.68 14.51 -21.51
C LEU A 362 19.01 13.96 -22.05
N ALA A 363 19.19 13.98 -23.37
CA ALA A 363 20.41 13.49 -24.03
C ALA A 363 21.69 14.29 -23.66
N ASP A 364 21.52 15.51 -23.15
CA ASP A 364 22.62 16.39 -22.75
C ASP A 364 22.74 16.53 -21.22
N THR A 365 21.80 15.96 -20.48
CA THR A 365 21.70 16.12 -19.03
C THR A 365 22.55 15.07 -18.34
N VAL A 366 23.54 15.54 -17.58
CA VAL A 366 24.60 14.69 -16.99
C VAL A 366 24.57 14.67 -15.47
N LYS A 367 23.77 15.55 -14.87
CA LYS A 367 23.63 15.61 -13.41
C LYS A 367 22.30 16.22 -12.98
N PHE A 368 21.77 15.69 -11.88
CA PHE A 368 20.66 16.25 -11.12
C PHE A 368 21.12 16.59 -9.71
N GLU A 369 20.71 17.75 -9.22
CA GLU A 369 20.81 18.13 -7.81
C GLU A 369 19.43 18.52 -7.31
N ALA A 370 18.94 17.85 -6.28
CA ALA A 370 17.65 18.14 -5.67
C ALA A 370 17.83 18.64 -4.25
N VAL A 371 17.19 19.76 -3.93
CA VAL A 371 17.20 20.37 -2.60
C VAL A 371 15.77 20.63 -2.12
N HIS A 372 15.59 20.62 -0.80
CA HIS A 372 14.35 21.07 -0.18
C HIS A 372 14.21 22.59 -0.36
N SER A 373 13.19 23.07 -1.08
CA SER A 373 13.08 24.47 -1.51
C SER A 373 13.15 25.49 -0.35
N GLU A 374 12.64 25.13 0.83
CA GLU A 374 12.62 26.03 1.99
C GLU A 374 13.87 25.95 2.86
N ARG A 375 14.55 24.79 2.90
CA ARG A 375 15.67 24.53 3.83
C ARG A 375 17.03 24.58 3.14
N ASP A 376 17.03 24.54 1.81
CA ASP A 376 18.21 24.42 0.94
C ASP A 376 19.12 23.24 1.32
N LEU A 377 18.52 22.17 1.84
CA LEU A 377 19.21 20.94 2.20
C LEU A 377 19.11 19.92 1.07
N GLU A 378 20.23 19.25 0.78
CA GLU A 378 20.33 18.22 -0.26
C GLU A 378 19.42 17.03 0.05
N LEU A 379 18.57 16.69 -0.92
CA LEU A 379 17.70 15.51 -0.90
C LEU A 379 18.36 14.34 -1.61
N PHE A 380 18.91 14.58 -2.80
CA PHE A 380 19.71 13.61 -3.53
C PHE A 380 20.54 14.29 -4.64
N SER A 381 21.56 13.57 -5.10
CA SER A 381 22.28 13.89 -6.33
C SER A 381 22.33 12.69 -7.27
N ILE A 382 22.32 12.97 -8.57
CA ILE A 382 22.69 12.00 -9.61
C ILE A 382 23.83 12.61 -10.40
N ASP A 383 24.93 11.87 -10.51
CA ASP A 383 26.15 12.32 -11.17
C ASP A 383 26.62 11.27 -12.19
N PHE A 384 26.77 11.68 -13.45
CA PHE A 384 27.44 10.88 -14.46
C PHE A 384 28.97 11.04 -14.32
N ASP A 385 29.70 9.96 -14.58
CA ASP A 385 31.17 9.99 -14.56
C ASP A 385 31.75 10.77 -15.78
N VAL A 386 33.06 10.98 -15.79
CA VAL A 386 33.80 11.85 -16.73
C VAL A 386 33.48 11.60 -18.21
N TRP A 387 33.09 10.37 -18.58
CA TRP A 387 32.72 10.00 -19.95
C TRP A 387 31.58 10.86 -20.53
N ALA A 388 30.65 11.32 -19.69
CA ALA A 388 29.48 12.09 -20.13
C ALA A 388 29.84 13.52 -20.57
N TYR A 389 31.02 14.00 -20.19
CA TYR A 389 31.57 15.31 -20.55
C TYR A 389 32.48 15.26 -21.79
N THR A 390 32.65 14.08 -22.38
CA THR A 390 33.41 13.92 -23.63
C THR A 390 32.62 14.44 -24.83
N THR A 391 33.29 14.68 -25.96
CA THR A 391 32.65 15.17 -27.19
C THR A 391 31.62 14.18 -27.74
N THR A 392 31.89 12.87 -27.65
CA THR A 392 30.99 11.82 -28.14
C THR A 392 29.84 11.56 -27.18
N ARG A 393 30.02 11.81 -25.87
CA ARG A 393 29.02 11.51 -24.82
C ARG A 393 28.56 10.05 -24.84
N GLU A 394 29.46 9.18 -25.25
CA GLU A 394 29.24 7.75 -25.39
C GLU A 394 30.39 7.02 -24.70
N ILE A 395 30.05 5.91 -24.04
CA ILE A 395 31.03 4.94 -23.60
C ILE A 395 31.20 3.93 -24.74
N GLU A 396 32.40 3.83 -25.30
CA GLU A 396 32.74 2.84 -26.33
C GLU A 396 33.75 1.81 -25.79
N MET A 397 33.36 0.54 -25.80
CA MET A 397 34.15 -0.56 -25.26
C MET A 397 34.71 -1.43 -26.38
N LYS A 398 36.00 -1.78 -26.30
CA LYS A 398 36.63 -2.71 -27.25
C LYS A 398 36.04 -4.12 -27.18
N LYS A 399 35.53 -4.52 -26.01
CA LYS A 399 34.84 -5.80 -25.79
C LYS A 399 33.34 -5.54 -25.67
N PRO A 400 32.48 -6.49 -26.08
CA PRO A 400 31.04 -6.36 -25.89
C PRO A 400 30.69 -6.09 -24.42
N ILE A 401 29.76 -5.17 -24.22
CA ILE A 401 29.07 -4.96 -22.96
C ILE A 401 28.11 -6.14 -22.82
N LYS A 402 28.39 -7.05 -21.88
CA LYS A 402 27.58 -8.26 -21.66
C LYS A 402 26.44 -7.98 -20.68
N PHE A 403 26.72 -7.18 -19.66
CA PHE A 403 25.74 -6.80 -18.66
C PHE A 403 26.12 -5.47 -18.00
N ILE A 404 25.13 -4.82 -17.40
CA ILE A 404 25.27 -3.68 -16.51
C ILE A 404 25.05 -4.18 -15.10
N ARG A 405 26.08 -4.07 -14.26
CA ARG A 405 25.98 -4.41 -12.83
C ARG A 405 25.41 -3.21 -12.10
N CYS A 406 24.28 -3.40 -11.44
CA CYS A 406 23.71 -2.44 -10.49
C CYS A 406 24.15 -2.84 -9.08
N SER A 407 24.73 -1.88 -8.34
CA SER A 407 25.06 -2.02 -6.92
C SER A 407 24.32 -0.95 -6.15
N PHE A 408 23.57 -1.33 -5.11
CA PHE A 408 22.81 -0.37 -4.32
C PHE A 408 22.87 -0.70 -2.84
N GLU A 409 22.72 0.35 -2.03
CA GLU A 409 22.60 0.26 -0.58
C GLU A 409 21.15 0.51 -0.21
N ARG A 410 20.59 -0.35 0.66
CA ARG A 410 19.27 -0.13 1.24
C ARG A 410 19.30 -0.06 2.75
N LEU A 411 18.42 0.75 3.32
CA LEU A 411 18.18 0.82 4.76
C LEU A 411 17.05 -0.15 5.14
N ARG A 412 17.31 -1.07 6.06
CA ARG A 412 16.31 -1.98 6.64
C ARG A 412 16.56 -2.13 8.14
N ALA A 413 15.60 -1.78 8.98
CA ALA A 413 15.71 -1.86 10.45
C ALA A 413 17.02 -1.24 10.97
N ASP A 414 17.31 0.00 10.54
CA ASP A 414 18.51 0.77 10.88
C ASP A 414 19.86 0.18 10.41
N LEU A 415 19.84 -0.91 9.63
CA LEU A 415 21.03 -1.49 9.03
C LEU A 415 21.10 -1.14 7.54
N ILE A 416 22.27 -0.67 7.11
CA ILE A 416 22.58 -0.47 5.69
C ILE A 416 23.13 -1.77 5.12
N ALA A 417 22.38 -2.38 4.21
CA ALA A 417 22.79 -3.58 3.49
C ALA A 417 23.07 -3.27 2.02
N ARG A 418 24.16 -3.83 1.49
CA ARG A 418 24.53 -3.72 0.08
C ARG A 418 23.99 -4.91 -0.71
N HIS A 419 23.39 -4.62 -1.86
CA HIS A 419 22.86 -5.61 -2.78
C HIS A 419 23.34 -5.33 -4.20
N GLU A 420 23.42 -6.39 -5.02
CA GLU A 420 23.82 -6.28 -6.42
C GLU A 420 22.92 -7.16 -7.30
N PHE A 421 22.72 -6.72 -8.54
CA PHE A 421 22.14 -7.52 -9.61
C PHE A 421 22.70 -7.06 -10.96
N SER A 422 22.47 -7.86 -12.00
CA SER A 422 22.97 -7.58 -13.35
C SER A 422 21.82 -7.52 -14.35
N ILE A 423 21.85 -6.49 -15.20
CA ILE A 423 20.93 -6.30 -16.32
C ILE A 423 21.66 -6.74 -17.60
N PRO A 424 21.16 -7.74 -18.34
CA PRO A 424 21.76 -8.12 -19.62
C PRO A 424 21.79 -6.95 -20.60
N SER A 425 22.89 -6.80 -21.33
CA SER A 425 23.05 -5.76 -22.34
C SER A 425 23.73 -6.35 -23.57
N GLN A 426 23.44 -5.79 -24.74
CA GLN A 426 24.06 -6.22 -26.00
C GLN A 426 24.58 -4.99 -26.73
N GLY A 427 25.86 -5.01 -27.10
CA GLY A 427 26.49 -3.94 -27.87
C GLY A 427 27.88 -3.57 -27.37
N HIS A 428 28.43 -2.51 -27.94
CA HIS A 428 29.74 -1.97 -27.59
C HIS A 428 29.67 -0.51 -27.13
N LYS A 429 28.48 0.09 -27.14
CA LYS A 429 28.25 1.50 -26.90
C LYS A 429 27.13 1.73 -25.90
N LEU A 430 27.26 2.78 -25.08
CA LEU A 430 26.20 3.34 -24.25
C LEU A 430 26.21 4.86 -24.38
N SER A 431 25.07 5.43 -24.74
CA SER A 431 24.84 6.88 -24.73
C SER A 431 24.32 7.36 -23.37
N ILE A 432 24.25 8.68 -23.17
CA ILE A 432 23.60 9.28 -21.99
C ILE A 432 22.15 8.78 -21.81
N LEU A 433 21.39 8.69 -22.92
CA LEU A 433 20.01 8.22 -22.89
C LEU A 433 19.91 6.77 -22.43
N ASP A 434 20.82 5.90 -22.89
CA ASP A 434 20.82 4.50 -22.48
C ASP A 434 21.08 4.36 -20.98
N VAL A 435 21.99 5.17 -20.43
CA VAL A 435 22.30 5.16 -19.00
C VAL A 435 21.13 5.67 -18.16
N TRP A 436 20.41 6.70 -18.60
CA TRP A 436 19.16 7.13 -17.93
C TRP A 436 18.09 6.04 -17.92
N LYS A 437 17.90 5.33 -19.05
CA LYS A 437 16.96 4.20 -19.13
C LYS A 437 17.35 3.05 -18.21
N LEU A 438 18.65 2.72 -18.16
CA LEU A 438 19.18 1.68 -17.26
C LEU A 438 18.99 2.06 -15.79
N LEU A 439 19.13 3.34 -15.45
CA LEU A 439 18.88 3.83 -14.09
C LEU A 439 17.41 3.66 -13.69
N LEU A 440 16.46 4.07 -14.55
CA LEU A 440 15.03 3.86 -14.32
C LEU A 440 14.69 2.38 -14.17
N HIS A 441 15.17 1.54 -15.09
CA HIS A 441 14.97 0.10 -15.03
C HIS A 441 15.51 -0.52 -13.72
N SER A 442 16.61 0.03 -13.19
CA SER A 442 17.18 -0.44 -11.93
C SER A 442 16.29 -0.09 -10.73
N TYR A 443 15.67 1.09 -10.71
CA TYR A 443 14.68 1.44 -9.68
C TYR A 443 13.45 0.54 -9.77
N ASP A 444 12.91 0.37 -10.97
CA ASP A 444 11.72 -0.46 -11.19
C ASP A 444 11.99 -1.93 -10.76
N HIS A 445 13.17 -2.47 -11.07
CA HIS A 445 13.57 -3.82 -10.65
C HIS A 445 13.68 -3.97 -9.12
N ILE A 446 14.14 -2.94 -8.41
CA ILE A 446 14.22 -2.94 -6.94
C ILE A 446 12.82 -2.87 -6.34
N GLU A 447 11.98 -1.94 -6.80
CA GLU A 447 10.62 -1.74 -6.30
C GLU A 447 9.70 -2.93 -6.60
N LEU A 448 9.84 -3.58 -7.76
CA LEU A 448 9.07 -4.79 -8.10
C LEU A 448 9.34 -5.96 -7.15
N ARG A 449 10.54 -6.04 -6.56
CA ARG A 449 10.89 -7.09 -5.59
C ARG A 449 10.46 -6.75 -4.17
N ASP A 450 10.59 -5.49 -3.79
CA ASP A 450 10.24 -5.00 -2.48
C ASP A 450 9.98 -3.48 -2.56
N PRO A 451 8.72 -3.05 -2.68
CA PRO A 451 8.36 -1.64 -2.86
C PRO A 451 8.66 -0.80 -1.61
N THR A 452 8.96 -1.44 -0.46
CA THR A 452 9.36 -0.75 0.77
C THR A 452 10.86 -0.49 0.84
N THR A 453 11.63 -0.92 -0.17
CA THR A 453 13.08 -0.77 -0.19
C THR A 453 13.49 0.70 -0.22
N ARG A 454 14.16 1.14 0.86
CA ARG A 454 14.71 2.49 0.95
C ARG A 454 16.10 2.57 0.31
N ILE A 455 16.18 3.06 -0.92
CA ILE A 455 17.45 3.15 -1.68
C ILE A 455 18.28 4.34 -1.18
N MET A 456 19.43 4.06 -0.58
CA MET A 456 20.36 5.04 -0.02
C MET A 456 21.41 5.50 -1.04
N SER A 457 21.87 4.57 -1.86
CA SER A 457 22.76 4.85 -2.98
C SER A 457 22.57 3.79 -4.06
N LEU A 458 22.79 4.15 -5.31
CA LEU A 458 22.73 3.23 -6.44
C LEU A 458 23.81 3.62 -7.45
N ARG A 459 24.57 2.63 -7.92
CA ARG A 459 25.65 2.81 -8.88
C ARG A 459 25.57 1.78 -9.98
N LEU A 460 25.75 2.21 -11.22
CA LEU A 460 25.81 1.33 -12.38
C LEU A 460 27.25 1.14 -12.84
N PHE A 461 27.62 -0.08 -13.19
CA PHE A 461 28.94 -0.46 -13.68
C PHE A 461 28.80 -1.26 -14.98
N ILE A 462 29.73 -1.06 -15.91
CA ILE A 462 29.82 -1.89 -17.11
C ILE A 462 30.55 -3.18 -16.78
N ASN A 463 29.91 -4.33 -17.03
CA ASN A 463 30.44 -5.66 -16.69
C ASN A 463 30.94 -5.67 -15.22
N ASP A 464 32.13 -6.24 -14.98
CA ASP A 464 32.79 -6.27 -13.67
C ASP A 464 33.65 -5.02 -13.39
N GLY A 465 33.40 -3.91 -14.08
CA GLY A 465 34.15 -2.67 -13.92
C GLY A 465 34.10 -2.12 -12.50
N THR A 466 35.18 -1.44 -12.08
CA THR A 466 35.31 -0.85 -10.74
C THR A 466 34.85 0.61 -10.65
N LYS A 467 34.70 1.27 -11.80
CA LYS A 467 34.21 2.66 -11.88
C LYS A 467 32.74 2.67 -12.27
N ALA A 468 31.95 3.43 -11.51
CA ALA A 468 30.54 3.63 -11.79
C ALA A 468 30.38 4.59 -12.97
N ILE A 469 29.48 4.29 -13.90
CA ILE A 469 29.17 5.16 -15.03
C ILE A 469 28.16 6.25 -14.66
N VAL A 470 27.30 5.96 -13.68
CA VAL A 470 26.38 6.90 -13.05
C VAL A 470 26.22 6.51 -11.59
N SER A 471 26.06 7.51 -10.71
CA SER A 471 25.83 7.33 -9.29
C SER A 471 24.64 8.17 -8.82
N TYR A 472 23.70 7.52 -8.15
CA TYR A 472 22.66 8.14 -7.34
C TYR A 472 23.09 8.10 -5.86
N ARG A 473 22.93 9.21 -5.16
CA ARG A 473 23.20 9.32 -3.73
C ARG A 473 22.06 10.03 -3.02
N LEU A 474 21.55 9.40 -1.97
CA LEU A 474 20.58 10.02 -1.08
C LEU A 474 21.29 11.02 -0.15
N GLY A 475 20.79 12.25 -0.16
CA GLY A 475 21.24 13.37 0.66
C GLY A 475 20.78 13.24 2.12
N ALA A 476 21.44 13.96 3.03
CA ALA A 476 21.30 13.75 4.47
C ALA A 476 19.86 13.92 4.99
N LEU A 477 19.09 14.84 4.39
CA LEU A 477 17.71 15.11 4.82
C LEU A 477 16.75 13.95 4.52
N ALA A 478 17.08 13.09 3.55
CA ALA A 478 16.27 11.93 3.18
C ALA A 478 16.75 10.62 3.85
N ARG A 479 17.83 10.66 4.63
CA ARG A 479 18.36 9.50 5.39
C ARG A 479 17.75 9.35 6.78
N SER A 480 17.14 10.41 7.31
CA SER A 480 16.63 10.53 8.67
C SER A 480 15.31 9.83 8.89
#